data_AF-A0A815UIP5-F1
#
_entry.id   AF-A0A815UIP5-F1
#
_cell.length_a   1.000
_cell.length_b   1.000
_cell.length_c   1.000
_cell.angle_alpha   90.00
_cell.angle_beta   90.00
_cell.angle_gamma   90.00
#
_symmetry.space_group_name_H-M   'P 1'
#
loop_
_entity.id
_entity.type
_entity.pdbx_description
1 polymer ?
#
loop_
_entity_poly.entity_id
_entity_poly.type
_entity_poly.pdbx_seq_one_letter_code
_entity_poly.pdbx_strand_id
1 'polypeptide(L)'
;DAIFQVIALTHFSNKALCSLALNCDRQTDYPVLNWSVAIPDRKPPPQPPKPPSPDSPKLKVLQLADIHVDFEYKPGSEADCLEPLCCRKGPPLPGHPGAGFWGTSLHCDIPYWTAQAILEYGAKTEEIDFIYYTGDTPPHNVWNQSRADQLYAINTINNLLATTFPNKMLYSAVGNHEAAPCNLFPTPNIRSDNISWLYQALADSWINTFGLPNDTRESILRGGFYTTIVRPGLRLISLNTNYYASDNYWLFINSTDPLNQLEWLIQWLQYAEDHGEKVHIIAHHPPRTCFAAFGWNFNRIVNRFENTISGQFYGHTHRDEFNMFYDENDHQRPVSMAYIAPSLTTESFLNPGYRVYTMDGEYPSSSYWVLDHRTVIMNLTATNLYNRTIMQNEYNARDAYQMENLFPTDWDNFIKRLENDIDGPLMSTVYKHYTKSYADGSQCNHVCRRGLICDFKTARDDDPDACDSVPPFA
;
A
#
# COMPACT_ATOMS: atom_id res chain seq x y z
N ASP A 1 21.10 -14.81 10.55
CA ASP A 1 20.51 -16.09 10.99
C ASP A 1 19.34 -16.58 10.14
N ALA A 2 18.27 -15.80 9.97
CA ALA A 2 17.10 -16.22 9.18
C ALA A 2 17.44 -16.72 7.77
N ILE A 3 18.24 -15.95 7.01
CA ILE A 3 18.69 -16.36 5.66
C ILE A 3 19.44 -17.70 5.69
N PHE A 4 20.33 -17.93 6.66
CA PHE A 4 21.03 -19.21 6.77
C PHE A 4 20.09 -20.37 7.10
N GLN A 5 19.04 -20.13 7.89
CA GLN A 5 18.02 -21.14 8.15
C GLN A 5 17.18 -21.43 6.92
N VAL A 6 16.79 -20.41 6.15
CA VAL A 6 16.13 -20.60 4.86
C VAL A 6 17.00 -21.47 3.97
N ILE A 7 18.27 -21.11 3.76
CA ILE A 7 19.21 -21.92 2.96
C ILE A 7 19.36 -23.35 3.49
N ALA A 8 19.37 -23.55 4.81
CA ALA A 8 19.51 -24.87 5.42
C ALA A 8 18.25 -25.75 5.29
N LEU A 9 17.07 -25.13 5.21
CA LEU A 9 15.77 -25.81 5.16
C LEU A 9 15.22 -25.93 3.74
N THR A 10 15.84 -25.28 2.76
CA THR A 10 15.46 -25.33 1.36
C THR A 10 16.48 -26.08 0.51
N HIS A 11 16.03 -26.66 -0.60
CA HIS A 11 16.90 -27.29 -1.59
C HIS A 11 17.10 -26.35 -2.78
N PHE A 12 17.80 -25.24 -2.57
CA PHE A 12 18.12 -24.33 -3.67
C PHE A 12 19.16 -24.94 -4.61
N SER A 13 18.93 -24.76 -5.93
CA SER A 13 19.96 -25.00 -6.94
C SER A 13 21.07 -23.94 -6.82
N ASN A 14 22.24 -24.20 -7.42
CA ASN A 14 23.30 -23.20 -7.50
C ASN A 14 22.82 -21.91 -8.18
N LYS A 15 21.94 -22.01 -9.19
CA LYS A 15 21.34 -20.85 -9.86
C LYS A 15 20.43 -20.07 -8.91
N ALA A 16 19.58 -20.77 -8.15
CA ALA A 16 18.69 -20.17 -7.15
C ALA A 16 19.48 -19.44 -6.06
N LEU A 17 20.53 -20.07 -5.52
CA LEU A 17 21.41 -19.43 -4.52
C LEU A 17 22.13 -18.20 -5.09
N CYS A 18 22.63 -18.28 -6.33
CA CYS A 18 23.28 -17.18 -7.01
C CYS A 18 22.31 -16.01 -7.25
N SER A 19 21.09 -16.32 -7.70
CA SER A 19 20.02 -15.33 -7.89
C SER A 19 19.61 -14.66 -6.58
N LEU A 20 19.51 -15.42 -5.48
CA LEU A 20 19.06 -14.90 -4.18
C LEU A 20 20.14 -14.07 -3.46
N ALA A 21 21.40 -14.49 -3.54
CA ALA A 21 22.46 -13.97 -2.67
C ALA A 21 23.59 -13.22 -3.39
N LEU A 22 23.75 -13.40 -4.71
CA LEU A 22 24.96 -12.97 -5.44
C LEU A 22 24.66 -12.16 -6.71
N ASN A 23 23.44 -11.65 -6.85
CA ASN A 23 23.01 -10.77 -7.95
C ASN A 23 23.25 -11.36 -9.36
N CYS A 24 23.09 -12.66 -9.49
CA CYS A 24 23.18 -13.39 -10.77
C CYS A 24 21.86 -13.27 -11.56
N ASP A 25 21.79 -13.88 -12.75
CA ASP A 25 20.54 -13.94 -13.53
C ASP A 25 19.35 -14.33 -12.64
N ARG A 26 18.35 -13.43 -12.58
CA ARG A 26 17.17 -13.59 -11.73
C ARG A 26 16.47 -14.91 -12.07
N GLN A 27 16.38 -15.80 -11.09
CA GLN A 27 15.47 -16.93 -11.13
C GLN A 27 14.13 -16.46 -10.57
N THR A 28 13.09 -16.53 -11.39
CA THR A 28 11.71 -16.18 -11.00
C THR A 28 10.85 -17.42 -10.79
N ASP A 29 11.14 -18.51 -11.51
CA ASP A 29 10.43 -19.78 -11.36
C ASP A 29 11.05 -20.64 -10.23
N TYR A 30 10.44 -20.54 -9.05
CA TYR A 30 10.71 -21.43 -7.94
C TYR A 30 9.52 -22.38 -7.76
N PRO A 31 9.70 -23.71 -7.78
CA PRO A 31 8.59 -24.65 -7.63
C PRO A 31 7.75 -24.46 -6.37
N VAL A 32 8.38 -24.02 -5.27
CA VAL A 32 7.66 -23.71 -4.01
C VAL A 32 6.64 -22.59 -4.19
N LEU A 33 6.90 -21.65 -5.09
CA LEU A 33 6.02 -20.55 -5.44
C LEU A 33 4.96 -20.93 -6.47
N ASN A 34 4.85 -22.19 -6.92
CA ASN A 34 3.83 -22.59 -7.89
C ASN A 34 2.68 -23.32 -7.18
N TRP A 35 1.62 -22.60 -6.85
CA TRP A 35 0.44 -23.14 -6.18
C TRP A 35 -0.82 -22.38 -6.59
N SER A 36 -1.97 -23.00 -6.34
CA SER A 36 -3.28 -22.41 -6.58
C SER A 36 -4.24 -22.69 -5.45
N VAL A 37 -5.15 -21.77 -5.17
CA VAL A 37 -6.28 -21.99 -4.26
C VAL A 37 -7.55 -22.38 -5.02
N ALA A 38 -8.42 -23.14 -4.34
CA ALA A 38 -9.73 -23.49 -4.85
C ALA A 38 -10.69 -22.30 -4.69
N ILE A 39 -11.40 -21.95 -5.76
CA ILE A 39 -12.35 -20.83 -5.81
C ILE A 39 -13.73 -21.41 -6.15
N PRO A 40 -14.82 -21.00 -5.48
CA PRO A 40 -16.17 -21.49 -5.80
C PRO A 40 -16.58 -21.16 -7.24
N ASP A 41 -17.10 -22.15 -7.97
CA ASP A 41 -17.41 -22.03 -9.42
C ASP A 41 -18.55 -21.05 -9.75
N ARG A 42 -19.44 -20.76 -8.80
CA ARG A 42 -20.67 -20.00 -9.06
C ARG A 42 -20.43 -18.49 -9.13
N LYS A 43 -20.04 -17.94 -10.28
CA LYS A 43 -19.93 -16.50 -10.49
C LYS A 43 -21.28 -15.89 -10.96
N PRO A 44 -21.90 -14.95 -10.23
CA PRO A 44 -23.07 -14.21 -10.73
C PRO A 44 -22.73 -13.37 -11.98
N PRO A 45 -23.71 -13.02 -12.84
CA PRO A 45 -23.46 -12.13 -13.96
C PRO A 45 -22.82 -10.80 -13.50
N PRO A 46 -21.79 -10.29 -14.21
CA PRO A 46 -21.17 -9.02 -13.86
C PRO A 46 -22.18 -7.87 -13.78
N GLN A 47 -22.06 -7.03 -12.75
CA GLN A 47 -22.87 -5.85 -12.50
C GLN A 47 -21.95 -4.63 -12.36
N PRO A 48 -21.64 -3.93 -13.46
CA PRO A 48 -20.79 -2.75 -13.41
C PRO A 48 -21.35 -1.70 -12.45
N PRO A 49 -20.48 -1.00 -11.68
CA PRO A 49 -20.92 0.06 -10.80
C PRO A 49 -21.59 1.18 -11.61
N LYS A 50 -22.56 1.84 -10.99
CA LYS A 50 -23.27 2.99 -11.57
C LYS A 50 -23.07 4.18 -10.65
N PRO A 51 -22.93 5.40 -11.20
CA PRO A 51 -22.86 6.59 -10.37
C PRO A 51 -24.12 6.68 -9.49
N PRO A 52 -23.98 7.01 -8.20
CA PRO A 52 -25.12 7.21 -7.33
C PRO A 52 -25.91 8.46 -7.75
N SER A 53 -27.14 8.60 -7.26
CA SER A 53 -27.92 9.83 -7.46
C SER A 53 -27.13 11.03 -6.91
N PRO A 54 -27.17 12.23 -7.52
CA PRO A 54 -26.43 13.41 -7.06
C PRO A 54 -26.62 13.76 -5.58
N ASP A 55 -27.81 13.48 -5.05
CA ASP A 55 -28.21 13.75 -3.66
C ASP A 55 -27.90 12.60 -2.69
N SER A 56 -27.29 11.51 -3.16
CA SER A 56 -26.95 10.37 -2.30
C SER A 56 -25.89 10.78 -1.27
N PRO A 57 -25.98 10.28 -0.01
CA PRO A 57 -24.94 10.45 0.98
C PRO A 57 -23.58 10.02 0.44
N LYS A 58 -22.51 10.63 0.96
CA LYS A 58 -21.12 10.32 0.60
C LYS A 58 -20.34 10.06 1.87
N LEU A 59 -19.37 9.17 1.80
CA LEU A 59 -18.38 8.96 2.85
C LEU A 59 -17.06 9.60 2.46
N LYS A 60 -16.34 10.12 3.45
CA LYS A 60 -15.01 10.68 3.32
C LYS A 60 -14.02 9.85 4.13
N VAL A 61 -13.12 9.19 3.43
CA VAL A 61 -12.20 8.22 4.01
C VAL A 61 -10.77 8.71 3.84
N LEU A 62 -10.09 8.95 4.96
CA LEU A 62 -8.67 9.27 4.95
C LEU A 62 -7.88 7.96 4.86
N GLN A 63 -6.92 7.87 3.95
CA GLN A 63 -5.92 6.81 3.94
C GLN A 63 -4.56 7.37 4.34
N LEU A 64 -3.97 6.72 5.33
CA LEU A 64 -2.61 6.92 5.80
C LEU A 64 -1.80 5.69 5.42
N ALA A 65 -0.60 5.89 4.89
CA ALA A 65 0.33 4.83 4.51
C ALA A 65 1.76 5.31 4.76
N ASP A 66 2.64 4.38 5.14
CA ASP A 66 4.09 4.58 5.10
C ASP A 66 4.53 5.85 5.85
N ILE A 67 4.22 5.90 7.15
CA ILE A 67 4.48 7.09 7.99
C ILE A 67 5.99 7.22 8.26
N HIS A 68 6.67 6.09 8.50
CA HIS A 68 8.10 5.98 8.75
C HIS A 68 8.68 7.16 9.55
N VAL A 69 8.37 7.19 10.85
CA VAL A 69 8.95 8.21 11.74
C VAL A 69 10.33 7.77 12.20
N ASP A 70 11.35 8.56 11.86
CA ASP A 70 12.69 8.38 12.40
C ASP A 70 12.87 9.21 13.69
N PHE A 71 12.88 8.51 14.81
CA PHE A 71 13.09 9.11 16.13
C PHE A 71 14.53 9.60 16.36
N GLU A 72 15.47 9.24 15.48
CA GLU A 72 16.83 9.80 15.47
C GLU A 72 17.04 10.89 14.41
N TYR A 73 15.99 11.30 13.68
CA TYR A 73 16.10 12.38 12.70
C TYR A 73 16.63 13.65 13.37
N LYS A 74 17.65 14.26 12.75
CA LYS A 74 18.38 15.39 13.30
C LYS A 74 18.51 16.52 12.27
N PRO A 75 17.82 17.66 12.48
CA PRO A 75 18.00 18.83 11.64
C PRO A 75 19.46 19.27 11.55
N GLY A 76 19.91 19.62 10.35
CA GLY A 76 21.26 20.05 10.05
C GLY A 76 22.31 18.95 9.95
N SER A 77 21.95 17.67 10.08
CA SER A 77 22.89 16.57 9.85
C SER A 77 23.16 16.31 8.37
N GLU A 78 24.10 15.41 8.05
CA GLU A 78 24.26 14.90 6.68
C GLU A 78 22.96 14.29 6.16
N ALA A 79 22.56 14.67 4.95
CA ALA A 79 21.33 14.26 4.30
C ALA A 79 21.56 13.42 3.03
N ASP A 80 22.77 13.44 2.48
CA ASP A 80 23.22 12.67 1.31
C ASP A 80 24.43 11.80 1.70
N CYS A 81 24.18 10.87 2.61
CA CYS A 81 25.17 9.94 3.13
C CYS A 81 25.23 8.65 2.30
N LEU A 82 26.23 7.79 2.57
CA LEU A 82 26.38 6.49 1.90
C LEU A 82 25.59 5.35 2.58
N GLU A 83 24.85 5.65 3.64
CA GLU A 83 24.00 4.67 4.34
C GLU A 83 22.61 4.62 3.67
N PRO A 84 21.85 3.52 3.80
CA PRO A 84 20.51 3.45 3.21
C PRO A 84 19.48 4.42 3.80
N LEU A 85 19.77 5.00 4.98
CA LEU A 85 18.98 6.07 5.62
C LEU A 85 19.91 7.11 6.25
N CYS A 86 19.71 8.37 5.87
CA CYS A 86 20.50 9.54 6.27
C CYS A 86 19.71 10.45 7.23
N CYS A 87 20.08 11.72 7.35
CA CYS A 87 19.43 12.72 8.19
C CYS A 87 19.45 12.46 9.71
N ARG A 88 20.44 11.68 10.21
CA ARG A 88 20.55 11.30 11.64
C ARG A 88 21.79 11.85 12.34
N LYS A 89 22.95 11.78 11.69
CA LYS A 89 24.27 12.02 12.30
C LYS A 89 25.25 12.68 11.33
N GLY A 90 26.33 13.21 11.89
CA GLY A 90 27.42 13.86 11.14
C GLY A 90 27.07 15.27 10.63
N PRO A 91 28.08 16.12 10.43
CA PRO A 91 27.88 17.40 9.74
C PRO A 91 27.65 17.16 8.23
N PRO A 92 26.97 18.08 7.54
CA PRO A 92 26.83 18.00 6.10
C PRO A 92 28.17 18.13 5.37
N LEU A 93 28.30 17.49 4.22
CA LEU A 93 29.45 17.60 3.34
C LEU A 93 29.66 19.06 2.89
N PRO A 94 30.92 19.50 2.68
CA PRO A 94 31.20 20.85 2.21
C PRO A 94 30.43 21.20 0.93
N GLY A 95 29.60 22.24 0.98
CA GLY A 95 28.81 22.71 -0.17
C GLY A 95 27.40 22.12 -0.27
N HIS A 96 27.03 21.17 0.60
CA HIS A 96 25.69 20.60 0.66
C HIS A 96 24.91 21.13 1.88
N PRO A 97 23.60 21.40 1.74
CA PRO A 97 22.78 21.76 2.89
C PRO A 97 22.60 20.53 3.80
N GLY A 98 22.55 20.77 5.12
CA GLY A 98 22.15 19.73 6.05
C GLY A 98 20.65 19.46 6.01
N ALA A 99 20.24 18.38 6.67
CA ALA A 99 18.85 17.94 6.76
C ALA A 99 17.91 19.08 7.20
N GLY A 100 16.82 19.30 6.46
CA GLY A 100 15.80 20.30 6.80
C GLY A 100 15.13 20.02 8.14
N PHE A 101 14.55 21.04 8.77
CA PHE A 101 13.85 20.85 10.05
C PHE A 101 12.62 19.96 9.91
N TRP A 102 11.87 20.10 8.82
CA TRP A 102 10.60 19.39 8.60
C TRP A 102 10.77 18.06 7.84
N GLY A 103 12.00 17.64 7.54
CA GLY A 103 12.27 16.52 6.64
C GLY A 103 13.13 16.95 5.45
N THR A 104 13.63 15.97 4.71
CA THR A 104 14.46 16.17 3.51
C THR A 104 14.10 15.13 2.45
N SER A 105 13.82 15.56 1.22
CA SER A 105 13.47 14.68 0.08
C SER A 105 14.72 14.06 -0.56
N LEU A 106 15.44 13.26 0.21
CA LEU A 106 16.57 12.41 -0.21
C LEU A 106 16.33 10.99 0.35
N HIS A 107 17.39 10.29 0.76
CA HIS A 107 17.32 9.04 1.51
C HIS A 107 17.09 9.30 3.01
N CYS A 108 15.97 9.96 3.33
CA CYS A 108 15.58 10.31 4.68
C CYS A 108 14.09 10.05 4.93
N ASP A 109 13.83 9.52 6.11
CA ASP A 109 12.52 9.48 6.74
C ASP A 109 12.19 10.80 7.42
N ILE A 110 10.97 10.92 7.96
CA ILE A 110 10.48 12.16 8.56
C ILE A 110 10.65 12.18 10.09
N PRO A 111 10.87 13.36 10.70
CA PRO A 111 10.81 13.48 12.15
C PRO A 111 9.38 13.43 12.67
N TYR A 112 9.24 13.06 13.95
CA TYR A 112 7.94 12.94 14.62
C TYR A 112 7.05 14.20 14.49
N TRP A 113 7.63 15.40 14.63
CA TRP A 113 6.86 16.64 14.55
C TRP A 113 6.31 16.93 13.14
N THR A 114 6.92 16.40 12.09
CA THR A 114 6.38 16.49 10.73
C THR A 114 5.17 15.57 10.58
N ALA A 115 5.27 14.34 11.05
CA ALA A 115 4.13 13.42 11.06
C ALA A 115 2.96 14.01 11.84
N GLN A 116 3.22 14.51 13.06
CA GLN A 116 2.21 15.19 13.88
C GLN A 116 1.56 16.38 13.13
N ALA A 117 2.35 17.25 12.52
CA ALA A 117 1.82 18.42 11.80
C ALA A 117 0.92 18.05 10.62
N ILE A 118 1.29 17.02 9.85
CA ILE A 118 0.49 16.54 8.71
C ILE A 118 -0.83 15.93 9.20
N LEU A 119 -0.77 15.08 10.23
CA LEU A 119 -1.94 14.42 10.79
C LEU A 119 -2.91 15.43 11.43
N GLU A 120 -2.40 16.41 12.17
CA GLU A 120 -3.21 17.49 12.77
C GLU A 120 -3.88 18.36 11.70
N TYR A 121 -3.18 18.64 10.60
CA TYR A 121 -3.76 19.34 9.45
C TYR A 121 -4.92 18.53 8.86
N GLY A 122 -4.72 17.24 8.61
CA GLY A 122 -5.77 16.34 8.14
C GLY A 122 -6.98 16.33 9.08
N ALA A 123 -6.77 16.10 10.38
CA ALA A 123 -7.85 16.08 11.37
C ALA A 123 -8.65 17.38 11.45
N LYS A 124 -8.00 18.52 11.20
CA LYS A 124 -8.63 19.84 11.25
C LYS A 124 -9.37 20.21 9.96
N THR A 125 -8.88 19.77 8.81
CA THR A 125 -9.33 20.28 7.50
C THR A 125 -10.18 19.29 6.71
N GLU A 126 -10.13 18.00 7.07
CA GLU A 126 -10.85 16.94 6.41
C GLU A 126 -12.10 16.56 7.23
N GLU A 127 -13.26 16.48 6.58
CA GLU A 127 -14.45 15.89 7.18
C GLU A 127 -14.32 14.37 7.08
N ILE A 128 -13.71 13.70 8.06
CA ILE A 128 -13.39 12.25 7.97
C ILE A 128 -14.48 11.41 8.64
N ASP A 129 -14.96 10.36 7.97
CA ASP A 129 -15.88 9.36 8.54
C ASP A 129 -15.15 8.22 9.26
N PHE A 130 -14.08 7.72 8.66
CA PHE A 130 -13.17 6.71 9.20
C PHE A 130 -11.84 6.72 8.43
N ILE A 131 -10.86 5.98 8.94
CA ILE A 131 -9.48 6.01 8.44
C ILE A 131 -9.03 4.59 8.05
N TYR A 132 -8.38 4.47 6.91
CA TYR A 132 -7.56 3.31 6.55
C TYR A 132 -6.10 3.62 6.85
N TYR A 133 -5.44 2.76 7.63
CA TYR A 133 -4.02 2.88 7.94
C TYR A 133 -3.26 1.64 7.47
N THR A 134 -2.57 1.72 6.34
CA THR A 134 -1.98 0.56 5.67
C THR A 134 -0.55 0.24 6.11
N GLY A 135 -0.19 0.47 7.38
CA GLY A 135 1.07 0.02 7.97
C GLY A 135 2.29 0.91 7.70
N ASP A 136 3.47 0.34 7.96
CA ASP A 136 4.79 0.96 7.87
C ASP A 136 4.97 2.19 8.77
N THR A 137 4.96 1.92 10.07
CA THR A 137 5.28 2.88 11.13
C THR A 137 6.79 3.09 11.32
N PRO A 138 7.62 2.04 11.48
CA PRO A 138 9.03 2.20 11.84
C PRO A 138 9.89 2.68 10.65
N PRO A 139 11.02 3.37 10.88
CA PRO A 139 11.83 3.95 9.81
C PRO A 139 12.66 2.89 9.05
N HIS A 140 13.40 3.33 8.03
CA HIS A 140 14.24 2.49 7.16
C HIS A 140 15.64 2.17 7.74
N ASN A 141 15.87 2.39 9.04
CA ASN A 141 17.13 2.06 9.72
C ASN A 141 17.28 0.54 10.00
N VAL A 142 16.87 -0.31 9.06
CA VAL A 142 16.65 -1.77 9.22
C VAL A 142 17.87 -2.56 9.69
N TRP A 143 19.08 -2.00 9.54
CA TRP A 143 20.33 -2.61 10.04
C TRP A 143 20.50 -2.49 11.56
N ASN A 144 19.73 -1.62 12.21
CA ASN A 144 19.83 -1.34 13.64
C ASN A 144 18.45 -1.17 14.28
N GLN A 145 17.63 -2.22 14.20
CA GLN A 145 16.30 -2.28 14.81
C GLN A 145 16.19 -3.49 15.75
N SER A 146 15.69 -3.24 16.95
CA SER A 146 15.25 -4.28 17.87
C SER A 146 13.72 -4.34 17.94
N ARG A 147 13.18 -5.46 18.45
CA ARG A 147 11.72 -5.57 18.72
C ARG A 147 11.21 -4.47 19.64
N ALA A 148 12.05 -4.01 20.58
CA ALA A 148 11.70 -2.91 21.47
C ALA A 148 11.56 -1.58 20.72
N ASP A 149 12.42 -1.33 19.73
CA ASP A 149 12.35 -0.15 18.88
C ASP A 149 11.08 -0.17 18.01
N GLN A 150 10.73 -1.33 17.42
CA GLN A 150 9.49 -1.47 16.66
C GLN A 150 8.26 -1.21 17.53
N LEU A 151 8.20 -1.83 18.72
CA LEU A 151 7.10 -1.62 19.66
C LEU A 151 7.02 -0.15 20.13
N TYR A 152 8.16 0.50 20.32
CA TYR A 152 8.19 1.93 20.66
C TYR A 152 7.61 2.78 19.54
N ALA A 153 8.02 2.54 18.29
CA ALA A 153 7.50 3.25 17.12
C ALA A 153 6.00 3.05 16.95
N ILE A 154 5.55 1.79 16.92
CA ILE A 154 4.13 1.40 16.76
C ILE A 154 3.28 2.04 17.85
N ASN A 155 3.66 1.89 19.13
CA ASN A 155 2.87 2.45 20.22
C ASN A 155 2.85 3.99 20.19
N THR A 156 3.98 4.62 19.88
CA THR A 156 4.06 6.10 19.84
C THR A 156 3.19 6.66 18.72
N ILE A 157 3.25 6.09 17.52
CA ILE A 157 2.45 6.58 16.39
C ILE A 157 0.97 6.19 16.51
N ASN A 158 0.64 5.00 17.02
CA ASN A 158 -0.75 4.66 17.28
C ASN A 158 -1.38 5.57 18.33
N ASN A 159 -0.63 5.97 19.37
CA ASN A 159 -1.07 6.96 20.34
C ASN A 159 -1.26 8.34 19.69
N LEU A 160 -0.32 8.77 18.83
CA LEU A 160 -0.47 10.01 18.05
C LEU A 160 -1.77 9.96 17.23
N LEU A 161 -1.98 8.92 16.42
CA LEU A 161 -3.19 8.73 15.61
C LEU A 161 -4.47 8.77 16.46
N ALA A 162 -4.50 8.07 17.58
CA ALA A 162 -5.66 8.03 18.48
C ALA A 162 -5.97 9.41 19.09
N THR A 163 -4.93 10.17 19.45
CA THR A 163 -5.11 11.52 20.01
C THR A 163 -5.47 12.56 18.95
N THR A 164 -4.96 12.42 17.73
CA THR A 164 -5.22 13.35 16.62
C THR A 164 -6.60 13.15 16.00
N PHE A 165 -7.10 11.90 15.95
CA PHE A 165 -8.41 11.56 15.38
C PHE A 165 -9.36 10.96 16.43
N PRO A 166 -9.72 11.73 17.49
CA PRO A 166 -10.59 11.20 18.53
C PRO A 166 -11.96 10.84 17.95
N ASN A 167 -12.50 9.69 18.38
CA ASN A 167 -13.79 9.16 17.94
C ASN A 167 -13.87 8.74 16.46
N LYS A 168 -12.74 8.63 15.75
CA LYS A 168 -12.70 8.05 14.40
C LYS A 168 -12.26 6.60 14.49
N MET A 169 -12.96 5.72 13.80
CA MET A 169 -12.52 4.34 13.63
C MET A 169 -11.30 4.30 12.72
N LEU A 170 -10.23 3.68 13.19
CA LEU A 170 -9.03 3.37 12.41
C LEU A 170 -9.03 1.88 12.07
N TYR A 171 -9.00 1.57 10.78
CA TYR A 171 -8.83 0.20 10.32
C TYR A 171 -7.43 0.05 9.74
N SER A 172 -6.64 -0.86 10.32
CA SER A 172 -5.22 -0.96 10.05
C SER A 172 -4.86 -2.25 9.28
N ALA A 173 -3.80 -2.20 8.50
CA ALA A 173 -3.12 -3.37 7.94
C ALA A 173 -1.66 -3.42 8.42
N VAL A 174 -1.05 -4.59 8.39
CA VAL A 174 0.36 -4.78 8.77
C VAL A 174 1.24 -4.48 7.57
N GLY A 175 2.19 -3.57 7.71
CA GLY A 175 3.26 -3.32 6.74
C GLY A 175 4.49 -4.19 6.98
N ASN A 176 5.50 -4.03 6.13
CA ASN A 176 6.68 -4.89 6.16
C ASN A 176 7.74 -4.42 7.15
N HIS A 177 7.73 -3.13 7.51
CA HIS A 177 8.62 -2.56 8.52
C HIS A 177 8.17 -2.82 9.96
N GLU A 178 6.97 -3.34 10.23
CA GLU A 178 6.55 -3.64 11.61
C GLU A 178 7.38 -4.75 12.28
N ALA A 179 7.91 -5.70 11.50
CA ALA A 179 8.73 -6.79 12.01
C ALA A 179 10.19 -6.36 12.24
N ALA A 180 10.87 -7.06 13.15
CA ALA A 180 12.32 -6.95 13.36
C ALA A 180 12.92 -8.37 13.42
N PRO A 181 13.76 -8.76 12.44
CA PRO A 181 14.22 -7.97 11.29
C PRO A 181 13.08 -7.63 10.29
N CYS A 182 13.24 -6.52 9.56
CA CYS A 182 12.28 -6.06 8.55
C CYS A 182 11.97 -7.16 7.52
N ASN A 183 10.74 -7.19 6.99
CA ASN A 183 10.19 -8.15 6.02
C ASN A 183 10.01 -9.59 6.52
N LEU A 184 10.59 -9.96 7.66
CA LEU A 184 10.62 -11.35 8.11
C LEU A 184 9.38 -11.71 8.93
N PHE A 185 8.36 -12.21 8.24
CA PHE A 185 7.13 -12.72 8.84
C PHE A 185 7.08 -14.24 8.78
N PRO A 186 7.38 -14.95 9.89
CA PRO A 186 7.46 -16.40 9.90
C PRO A 186 6.08 -17.04 9.67
N THR A 187 6.06 -18.08 8.84
CA THR A 187 4.91 -18.99 8.67
C THR A 187 4.89 -20.02 9.81
N PRO A 188 3.76 -20.71 10.09
CA PRO A 188 3.62 -21.62 11.23
C PRO A 188 4.69 -22.72 11.37
N ASN A 189 5.33 -23.10 10.27
CA ASN A 189 6.36 -24.14 10.26
C ASN A 189 7.72 -23.65 10.79
N ILE A 190 7.90 -22.33 10.95
CA ILE A 190 9.12 -21.71 11.42
C ILE A 190 9.04 -21.54 12.94
N ARG A 191 9.84 -22.33 13.67
CA ARG A 191 9.87 -22.31 15.15
C ARG A 191 10.94 -21.41 15.74
N SER A 192 11.92 -21.05 14.92
CA SER A 192 13.10 -20.27 15.30
C SER A 192 12.83 -18.79 15.42
N ASP A 193 11.77 -18.30 14.78
CA ASP A 193 11.30 -16.92 14.87
C ASP A 193 9.83 -16.92 15.25
N ASN A 194 9.50 -16.12 16.25
CA ASN A 194 8.15 -15.99 16.78
C ASN A 194 7.71 -14.54 16.68
N ILE A 195 6.68 -14.29 15.88
CA ILE A 195 6.10 -12.97 15.60
C ILE A 195 4.99 -12.59 16.59
N SER A 196 4.67 -13.44 17.57
CA SER A 196 3.55 -13.21 18.51
C SER A 196 3.70 -11.91 19.32
N TRP A 197 4.93 -11.44 19.56
CA TRP A 197 5.18 -10.16 20.24
C TRP A 197 4.57 -8.98 19.47
N LEU A 198 4.63 -9.02 18.13
CA LEU A 198 4.09 -7.99 17.26
C LEU A 198 2.56 -8.11 17.21
N TYR A 199 2.05 -9.29 16.90
CA TYR A 199 0.59 -9.48 16.77
C TYR A 199 -0.16 -9.27 18.07
N GLN A 200 0.43 -9.56 19.22
CA GLN A 200 -0.12 -9.19 20.53
C GLN A 200 -0.24 -7.66 20.67
N ALA A 201 0.83 -6.92 20.36
CA ALA A 201 0.82 -5.46 20.43
C ALA A 201 -0.17 -4.84 19.44
N LEU A 202 -0.25 -5.36 18.21
CA LEU A 202 -1.21 -4.92 17.21
C LEU A 202 -2.65 -5.22 17.64
N ALA A 203 -2.95 -6.43 18.12
CA ALA A 203 -4.28 -6.77 18.62
C ALA A 203 -4.71 -5.86 19.78
N ASP A 204 -3.80 -5.63 20.73
CA ASP A 204 -4.10 -4.77 21.88
C ASP A 204 -4.29 -3.31 21.47
N SER A 205 -3.48 -2.79 20.56
CA SER A 205 -3.63 -1.42 20.05
C SER A 205 -4.90 -1.27 19.20
N TRP A 206 -5.12 -2.13 18.22
CA TRP A 206 -6.25 -1.99 17.31
C TRP A 206 -7.61 -2.19 18.00
N ILE A 207 -7.69 -3.08 19.00
CA ILE A 207 -8.93 -3.31 19.75
C ILE A 207 -9.10 -2.25 20.83
N ASN A 208 -8.10 -2.05 21.70
CA ASN A 208 -8.29 -1.20 22.88
C ASN A 208 -8.15 0.29 22.56
N THR A 209 -7.34 0.66 21.56
CA THR A 209 -7.08 2.06 21.18
C THR A 209 -7.96 2.49 20.00
N PHE A 210 -8.04 1.69 18.93
CA PHE A 210 -8.81 2.05 17.72
C PHE A 210 -10.26 1.52 17.73
N GLY A 211 -10.64 0.72 18.72
CA GLY A 211 -12.01 0.29 18.94
C GLY A 211 -12.46 -0.87 18.03
N LEU A 212 -11.54 -1.64 17.44
CA LEU A 212 -11.93 -2.83 16.69
C LEU A 212 -12.73 -3.80 17.59
N PRO A 213 -13.79 -4.45 17.06
CA PRO A 213 -14.51 -5.48 17.78
C PRO A 213 -13.59 -6.61 18.28
N ASN A 214 -13.85 -7.12 19.49
CA ASN A 214 -12.97 -8.11 20.12
C ASN A 214 -12.98 -9.49 19.42
N ASP A 215 -13.99 -9.79 18.60
CA ASP A 215 -14.03 -10.99 17.75
C ASP A 215 -12.94 -10.99 16.65
N THR A 216 -12.39 -9.82 16.31
CA THR A 216 -11.21 -9.72 15.42
C THR A 216 -9.92 -10.25 16.05
N ARG A 217 -9.86 -10.36 17.40
CA ARG A 217 -8.63 -10.70 18.14
C ARG A 217 -8.01 -12.01 17.68
N GLU A 218 -8.82 -13.03 17.44
CA GLU A 218 -8.32 -14.37 17.10
C GLU A 218 -7.52 -14.36 15.79
N SER A 219 -8.06 -13.76 14.73
CA SER A 219 -7.38 -13.70 13.43
C SER A 219 -6.17 -12.76 13.46
N ILE A 220 -6.24 -11.66 14.21
CA ILE A 220 -5.10 -10.76 14.40
C ILE A 220 -3.95 -11.50 15.09
N LEU A 221 -4.23 -12.22 16.18
CA LEU A 221 -3.19 -13.02 16.88
C LEU A 221 -2.67 -14.18 16.03
N ARG A 222 -3.50 -14.75 15.15
CA ARG A 222 -3.12 -15.82 14.23
C ARG A 222 -2.17 -15.35 13.13
N GLY A 223 -2.39 -14.17 12.55
CA GLY A 223 -1.67 -13.76 11.34
C GLY A 223 -1.68 -12.27 11.01
N GLY A 224 -2.14 -11.40 11.89
CA GLY A 224 -2.20 -9.96 11.63
C GLY A 224 -3.23 -9.55 10.56
N PHE A 225 -4.22 -10.39 10.28
CA PHE A 225 -5.33 -10.09 9.36
C PHE A 225 -6.68 -10.21 10.08
N TYR A 226 -7.71 -9.52 9.58
CA TYR A 226 -9.04 -9.54 10.19
C TYR A 226 -10.13 -9.05 9.24
N THR A 227 -11.40 -9.26 9.63
CA THR A 227 -12.55 -8.64 8.97
C THR A 227 -13.47 -7.99 10.01
N THR A 228 -14.16 -6.94 9.63
CA THR A 228 -15.18 -6.28 10.46
C THR A 228 -16.21 -5.56 9.59
N ILE A 229 -17.39 -5.29 10.14
CA ILE A 229 -18.35 -4.37 9.52
C ILE A 229 -17.90 -2.93 9.76
N VAL A 230 -17.89 -2.10 8.70
CA VAL A 230 -17.55 -0.67 8.75
C VAL A 230 -18.81 0.19 8.85
N ARG A 231 -19.80 -0.15 8.03
CA ARG A 231 -21.15 0.43 7.96
C ARG A 231 -22.13 -0.68 7.57
N PRO A 232 -23.45 -0.53 7.81
CA PRO A 232 -24.44 -1.48 7.33
C PRO A 232 -24.26 -1.79 5.83
N GLY A 233 -24.05 -3.07 5.51
CA GLY A 233 -23.79 -3.52 4.13
C GLY A 233 -22.38 -3.28 3.59
N LEU A 234 -21.45 -2.75 4.40
CA LEU A 234 -20.03 -2.62 4.05
C LEU A 234 -19.15 -3.39 5.04
N ARG A 235 -18.46 -4.41 4.53
CA ARG A 235 -17.44 -5.18 5.24
C ARG A 235 -16.05 -4.71 4.82
N LEU A 236 -15.14 -4.66 5.79
CA LEU A 236 -13.71 -4.54 5.53
C LEU A 236 -13.04 -5.88 5.71
N ILE A 237 -12.07 -6.18 4.86
CA ILE A 237 -11.10 -7.26 5.03
C ILE A 237 -9.70 -6.64 5.02
N SER A 238 -9.00 -6.73 6.14
CA SER A 238 -7.59 -6.33 6.25
C SER A 238 -6.71 -7.56 6.08
N LEU A 239 -5.87 -7.56 5.05
CA LEU A 239 -4.94 -8.64 4.73
C LEU A 239 -3.54 -8.31 5.23
N ASN A 240 -2.83 -9.33 5.69
CA ASN A 240 -1.40 -9.28 5.92
C ASN A 240 -0.68 -9.81 4.68
N THR A 241 -0.31 -8.91 3.77
CA THR A 241 0.36 -9.25 2.51
C THR A 241 1.84 -9.58 2.67
N ASN A 242 2.43 -9.43 3.86
CA ASN A 242 3.78 -9.91 4.15
C ASN A 242 3.94 -11.42 3.97
N TYR A 243 2.85 -12.18 4.06
CA TYR A 243 2.85 -13.62 3.76
C TYR A 243 2.95 -13.95 2.28
N TYR A 244 3.05 -12.93 1.42
CA TYR A 244 3.20 -13.09 -0.02
C TYR A 244 4.28 -12.18 -0.61
N ALA A 245 4.84 -11.26 0.20
CA ALA A 245 5.86 -10.32 -0.20
C ALA A 245 7.14 -11.04 -0.68
N SER A 246 7.71 -10.54 -1.77
CA SER A 246 8.92 -11.11 -2.37
C SER A 246 10.15 -11.02 -1.45
N ASP A 247 10.17 -10.04 -0.54
CA ASP A 247 11.23 -9.84 0.45
C ASP A 247 11.06 -10.67 1.73
N ASN A 248 9.94 -11.39 1.89
CA ASN A 248 9.77 -12.30 3.01
C ASN A 248 10.45 -13.65 2.71
N TYR A 249 11.73 -13.75 3.03
CA TYR A 249 12.54 -14.94 2.72
C TYR A 249 12.07 -16.23 3.39
N TRP A 250 11.23 -16.16 4.42
CA TRP A 250 10.61 -17.33 5.03
C TRP A 250 9.74 -18.14 4.05
N LEU A 251 9.20 -17.48 3.01
CA LEU A 251 8.33 -18.10 2.01
C LEU A 251 9.06 -19.10 1.12
N PHE A 252 10.38 -19.04 1.02
CA PHE A 252 11.14 -20.04 0.27
C PHE A 252 11.12 -21.43 0.92
N ILE A 253 10.81 -21.52 2.22
CA ILE A 253 10.61 -22.81 2.92
C ILE A 253 9.26 -23.41 2.52
N ASN A 254 8.20 -22.61 2.63
CA ASN A 254 6.86 -22.96 2.17
C ASN A 254 6.06 -21.67 1.96
N SER A 255 5.61 -21.43 0.73
CA SER A 255 4.83 -20.27 0.35
C SER A 255 3.37 -20.59 -0.01
N THR A 256 2.95 -21.86 0.08
CA THR A 256 1.58 -22.26 -0.28
C THR A 256 0.61 -21.69 0.74
N ASP A 257 -0.16 -20.68 0.32
CA ASP A 257 -1.18 -19.95 1.09
C ASP A 257 -0.91 -19.92 2.61
N PRO A 258 0.11 -19.17 3.08
CA PRO A 258 0.49 -19.22 4.48
C PRO A 258 -0.68 -18.83 5.39
N LEU A 259 -0.89 -19.62 6.45
CA LEU A 259 -2.03 -19.51 7.35
C LEU A 259 -3.40 -19.71 6.69
N ASN A 260 -3.47 -20.22 5.46
CA ASN A 260 -4.69 -20.34 4.66
C ASN A 260 -5.42 -18.99 4.54
N GLN A 261 -4.67 -17.90 4.38
CA GLN A 261 -5.24 -16.55 4.40
C GLN A 261 -6.03 -16.26 3.10
N LEU A 262 -5.63 -16.77 1.93
CA LEU A 262 -6.44 -16.67 0.72
C LEU A 262 -7.69 -17.55 0.79
N GLU A 263 -7.59 -18.75 1.34
CA GLU A 263 -8.79 -19.57 1.63
C GLU A 263 -9.76 -18.83 2.56
N TRP A 264 -9.24 -18.24 3.64
CA TRP A 264 -10.01 -17.41 4.57
C TRP A 264 -10.65 -16.19 3.90
N LEU A 265 -9.91 -15.51 3.00
CA LEU A 265 -10.44 -14.40 2.19
C LEU A 265 -11.62 -14.86 1.33
N ILE A 266 -11.48 -15.99 0.63
CA ILE A 266 -12.54 -16.56 -0.23
C ILE A 266 -13.81 -16.85 0.59
N GLN A 267 -13.65 -17.41 1.80
CA GLN A 267 -14.79 -17.69 2.69
C GLN A 267 -15.54 -16.40 3.07
N TRP A 268 -14.82 -15.33 3.40
CA TRP A 268 -15.45 -14.04 3.76
C TRP A 268 -16.03 -13.29 2.57
N LEU A 269 -15.42 -13.40 1.38
CA LEU A 269 -15.99 -12.84 0.16
C LEU A 269 -17.28 -13.57 -0.25
N GLN A 270 -17.30 -14.91 -0.12
CA GLN A 270 -18.53 -15.69 -0.34
C GLN A 270 -19.61 -15.33 0.69
N TYR A 271 -19.24 -15.21 1.96
CA TYR A 271 -20.16 -14.77 3.01
C TYR A 271 -20.77 -13.40 2.68
N ALA A 272 -19.94 -12.43 2.27
CA ALA A 272 -20.40 -11.10 1.90
C ALA A 272 -21.34 -11.14 0.68
N GLU A 273 -21.00 -11.92 -0.34
CA GLU A 273 -21.86 -12.14 -1.52
C GLU A 273 -23.24 -12.71 -1.13
N ASP A 274 -23.26 -13.74 -0.27
CA ASP A 274 -24.49 -14.40 0.18
C ASP A 274 -25.40 -13.46 1.02
N HIS A 275 -24.81 -12.46 1.68
CA HIS A 275 -25.51 -11.47 2.51
C HIS A 275 -25.72 -10.12 1.80
N GLY A 276 -25.32 -10.00 0.53
CA GLY A 276 -25.44 -8.76 -0.24
C GLY A 276 -24.59 -7.60 0.30
N GLU A 277 -23.52 -7.90 1.03
CA GLU A 277 -22.55 -6.92 1.52
C GLU A 277 -21.59 -6.53 0.39
N LYS A 278 -21.08 -5.29 0.44
CA LYS A 278 -19.91 -4.85 -0.31
C LYS A 278 -18.65 -5.00 0.53
N VAL A 279 -17.51 -5.18 -0.13
CA VAL A 279 -16.23 -5.44 0.53
C VAL A 279 -15.20 -4.42 0.10
N HIS A 280 -14.58 -3.78 1.09
CA HIS A 280 -13.31 -3.08 0.94
C HIS A 280 -12.17 -3.97 1.43
N ILE A 281 -11.12 -4.06 0.63
CA ILE A 281 -9.88 -4.75 1.00
C ILE A 281 -8.82 -3.70 1.32
N ILE A 282 -8.17 -3.83 2.48
CA ILE A 282 -6.96 -3.05 2.80
C ILE A 282 -5.80 -4.02 3.00
N ALA A 283 -4.62 -3.65 2.50
CA ALA A 283 -3.38 -4.35 2.80
C ALA A 283 -2.21 -3.38 2.65
N HIS A 284 -1.00 -3.82 2.94
CA HIS A 284 0.19 -2.99 2.75
C HIS A 284 0.75 -3.13 1.34
N HIS A 285 1.39 -4.26 1.02
CA HIS A 285 1.89 -4.56 -0.32
C HIS A 285 0.73 -4.67 -1.32
N PRO A 286 0.76 -3.93 -2.45
CA PRO A 286 -0.12 -4.24 -3.56
C PRO A 286 0.24 -5.60 -4.18
N PRO A 287 -0.71 -6.31 -4.84
CA PRO A 287 -0.46 -7.65 -5.35
C PRO A 287 0.72 -7.77 -6.34
N ARG A 288 1.01 -6.70 -7.09
CA ARG A 288 2.14 -6.63 -8.03
C ARG A 288 3.51 -6.74 -7.36
N THR A 289 3.64 -6.36 -6.08
CA THR A 289 4.94 -6.44 -5.34
C THR A 289 5.10 -7.74 -4.56
N CYS A 290 4.10 -8.62 -4.61
CA CYS A 290 4.14 -9.95 -4.03
C CYS A 290 4.65 -10.97 -5.06
N PHE A 291 5.00 -12.18 -4.60
CA PHE A 291 5.32 -13.28 -5.51
C PHE A 291 4.18 -13.58 -6.49
N ALA A 292 4.53 -13.88 -7.74
CA ALA A 292 3.60 -14.15 -8.83
C ALA A 292 2.42 -15.04 -8.41
N ALA A 293 2.63 -16.19 -7.76
CA ALA A 293 1.50 -17.05 -7.36
C ALA A 293 0.44 -16.34 -6.52
N PHE A 294 0.82 -15.43 -5.63
CA PHE A 294 -0.18 -14.63 -4.93
C PHE A 294 -0.92 -13.72 -5.90
N GLY A 295 -0.21 -12.94 -6.73
CA GLY A 295 -0.81 -12.05 -7.72
C GLY A 295 -1.81 -12.77 -8.63
N TRP A 296 -1.45 -13.94 -9.15
CA TRP A 296 -2.31 -14.77 -10.01
C TRP A 296 -3.53 -15.34 -9.27
N ASN A 297 -3.34 -15.89 -8.06
CA ASN A 297 -4.47 -16.40 -7.28
C ASN A 297 -5.40 -15.28 -6.83
N PHE A 298 -4.84 -14.17 -6.37
CA PHE A 298 -5.59 -12.99 -5.95
C PHE A 298 -6.37 -12.38 -7.12
N ASN A 299 -5.79 -12.32 -8.33
CA ASN A 299 -6.50 -11.87 -9.53
C ASN A 299 -7.74 -12.74 -9.83
N ARG A 300 -7.60 -14.07 -9.72
CA ARG A 300 -8.74 -15.02 -9.88
C ARG A 300 -9.82 -14.82 -8.81
N ILE A 301 -9.43 -14.55 -7.57
CA ILE A 301 -10.35 -14.26 -6.47
C ILE A 301 -11.11 -12.95 -6.75
N VAL A 302 -10.40 -11.88 -7.10
CA VAL A 302 -11.01 -10.58 -7.45
C VAL A 302 -11.97 -10.75 -8.62
N ASN A 303 -11.58 -11.50 -9.65
CA ASN A 303 -12.44 -11.83 -10.78
C ASN A 303 -13.71 -12.59 -10.40
N ARG A 304 -13.63 -13.55 -9.47
CA ARG A 304 -14.79 -14.30 -9.00
C ARG A 304 -15.77 -13.42 -8.23
N PHE A 305 -15.26 -12.48 -7.44
CA PHE A 305 -16.04 -11.64 -6.53
C PHE A 305 -16.16 -10.18 -7.00
N GLU A 306 -16.07 -9.92 -8.32
CA GLU A 306 -16.07 -8.56 -8.90
C GLU A 306 -17.31 -7.72 -8.55
N ASN A 307 -18.44 -8.36 -8.29
CA ASN A 307 -19.67 -7.66 -7.87
C ASN A 307 -19.68 -7.31 -6.38
N THR A 308 -18.87 -7.99 -5.57
CA THR A 308 -18.83 -7.90 -4.11
C THR A 308 -17.73 -6.93 -3.65
N ILE A 309 -16.56 -6.99 -4.29
CA ILE A 309 -15.43 -6.09 -3.97
C ILE A 309 -15.71 -4.72 -4.60
N SER A 310 -15.84 -3.68 -3.77
CA SER A 310 -16.11 -2.30 -4.21
C SER A 310 -14.93 -1.35 -4.01
N GLY A 311 -13.84 -1.82 -3.42
CA GLY A 311 -12.62 -1.02 -3.24
C GLY A 311 -11.45 -1.84 -2.72
N GLN A 312 -10.24 -1.50 -3.17
CA GLN A 312 -9.01 -2.09 -2.66
C GLN A 312 -7.97 -0.98 -2.45
N PHE A 313 -7.31 -0.96 -1.29
CA PHE A 313 -6.45 0.15 -0.86
C PHE A 313 -5.14 -0.36 -0.25
N TYR A 314 -4.03 0.13 -0.79
CA TYR A 314 -2.66 -0.32 -0.49
C TYR A 314 -1.73 0.87 -0.26
N GLY A 315 -0.50 0.60 0.19
CA GLY A 315 0.59 1.57 0.37
C GLY A 315 1.90 1.00 -0.20
N HIS A 316 2.97 0.97 0.60
CA HIS A 316 4.24 0.29 0.35
C HIS A 316 5.13 0.94 -0.72
N THR A 317 4.59 1.28 -1.89
CA THR A 317 5.43 1.79 -2.98
C THR A 317 5.83 3.25 -2.78
N HIS A 318 5.20 3.92 -1.81
CA HIS A 318 5.35 5.34 -1.45
C HIS A 318 4.87 6.33 -2.52
N ARG A 319 4.61 5.86 -3.74
CA ARG A 319 4.22 6.65 -4.91
C ARG A 319 2.71 6.70 -5.05
N ASP A 320 2.21 7.70 -5.79
CA ASP A 320 0.80 7.81 -6.13
C ASP A 320 0.51 6.99 -7.39
N GLU A 321 -0.03 5.79 -7.22
CA GLU A 321 -0.30 4.86 -8.33
C GLU A 321 -1.54 4.00 -8.10
N PHE A 322 -1.83 3.12 -9.07
CA PHE A 322 -2.93 2.17 -9.01
C PHE A 322 -2.63 0.97 -9.90
N ASN A 323 -3.30 -0.17 -9.65
CA ASN A 323 -3.23 -1.35 -10.52
C ASN A 323 -4.61 -1.79 -10.98
N MET A 324 -4.73 -2.08 -12.28
CA MET A 324 -5.93 -2.60 -12.92
C MET A 324 -6.06 -4.12 -12.73
N PHE A 325 -7.30 -4.60 -12.65
CA PHE A 325 -7.66 -6.02 -12.75
C PHE A 325 -8.57 -6.19 -13.97
N TYR A 326 -8.27 -7.19 -14.81
CA TYR A 326 -9.05 -7.49 -16.02
C TYR A 326 -9.68 -8.88 -15.94
N ASP A 327 -10.73 -9.10 -16.75
CA ASP A 327 -11.43 -10.39 -16.83
C ASP A 327 -10.49 -11.49 -17.31
N GLU A 328 -10.44 -12.62 -16.60
CA GLU A 328 -9.53 -13.73 -16.91
C GLU A 328 -9.79 -14.42 -18.26
N ASN A 329 -10.95 -14.21 -18.90
CA ASN A 329 -11.24 -14.85 -20.20
C ASN A 329 -10.77 -14.02 -21.39
N ASP A 330 -10.92 -12.69 -21.31
CA ASP A 330 -10.63 -11.79 -22.43
C ASP A 330 -9.44 -10.85 -22.20
N HIS A 331 -8.98 -10.71 -20.94
CA HIS A 331 -7.92 -9.79 -20.51
C HIS A 331 -8.13 -8.34 -20.97
N GLN A 332 -9.38 -7.94 -21.24
CA GLN A 332 -9.74 -6.65 -21.82
C GLN A 332 -10.79 -5.91 -21.00
N ARG A 333 -11.74 -6.63 -20.39
CA ARG A 333 -12.78 -5.99 -19.59
C ARG A 333 -12.25 -5.67 -18.19
N PRO A 334 -12.18 -4.40 -17.78
CA PRO A 334 -11.73 -4.06 -16.43
C PRO A 334 -12.78 -4.50 -15.41
N VAL A 335 -12.35 -5.20 -14.35
CA VAL A 335 -13.23 -5.78 -13.32
C VAL A 335 -13.05 -5.10 -11.95
N SER A 336 -11.86 -4.60 -11.65
CA SER A 336 -11.55 -3.97 -10.37
C SER A 336 -10.30 -3.09 -10.46
N MET A 337 -10.04 -2.36 -9.38
CA MET A 337 -8.92 -1.45 -9.22
C MET A 337 -8.33 -1.59 -7.83
N ALA A 338 -7.00 -1.47 -7.73
CA ALA A 338 -6.28 -1.27 -6.48
C ALA A 338 -5.70 0.13 -6.43
N TYR A 339 -6.15 0.95 -5.48
CA TYR A 339 -5.52 2.23 -5.19
C TYR A 339 -4.29 2.01 -4.34
N ILE A 340 -3.17 2.63 -4.73
CA ILE A 340 -1.93 2.63 -3.97
C ILE A 340 -1.70 4.08 -3.54
N ALA A 341 -1.93 4.35 -2.27
CA ALA A 341 -1.80 5.69 -1.73
C ALA A 341 -0.32 6.04 -1.55
N PRO A 342 0.07 7.30 -1.81
CA PRO A 342 1.44 7.70 -1.62
C PRO A 342 1.78 7.81 -0.13
N SER A 343 3.07 7.75 0.19
CA SER A 343 3.54 7.73 1.57
C SER A 343 3.34 9.05 2.30
N LEU A 344 3.29 8.98 3.62
CA LEU A 344 3.44 10.15 4.47
C LEU A 344 4.92 10.50 4.66
N THR A 345 5.85 9.55 4.55
CA THR A 345 7.29 9.83 4.56
C THR A 345 7.80 10.53 3.28
N THR A 346 9.02 11.04 3.35
CA THR A 346 9.79 11.59 2.22
C THR A 346 10.60 10.52 1.49
N GLU A 347 10.79 9.35 2.10
CA GLU A 347 11.66 8.31 1.57
C GLU A 347 11.11 7.72 0.27
N SER A 348 11.86 7.68 -0.83
CA SER A 348 12.92 8.63 -1.18
C SER A 348 12.43 9.62 -2.23
N PHE A 349 12.97 10.83 -2.19
CA PHE A 349 12.75 11.87 -3.20
C PHE A 349 11.27 12.22 -3.41
N LEU A 350 10.54 12.47 -2.31
CA LEU A 350 9.13 12.86 -2.34
C LEU A 350 8.85 14.05 -1.44
N ASN A 351 7.77 14.78 -1.71
CA ASN A 351 7.09 15.50 -0.64
C ASN A 351 6.33 14.51 0.26
N PRO A 352 6.13 14.79 1.55
CA PRO A 352 5.25 13.97 2.39
C PRO A 352 3.77 14.31 2.14
N GLY A 353 2.86 13.33 2.24
CA GLY A 353 1.43 13.55 1.93
C GLY A 353 0.46 12.48 2.44
N TYR A 354 -0.82 12.68 2.18
CA TYR A 354 -1.90 11.72 2.46
C TYR A 354 -2.98 11.77 1.39
N ARG A 355 -3.88 10.76 1.39
CA ARG A 355 -4.97 10.62 0.42
C ARG A 355 -6.33 10.65 1.12
N VAL A 356 -7.31 11.33 0.53
CA VAL A 356 -8.71 11.28 0.97
C VAL A 356 -9.61 10.84 -0.17
N TYR A 357 -10.41 9.81 0.06
CA TYR A 357 -11.41 9.30 -0.87
C TYR A 357 -12.78 9.88 -0.56
N THR A 358 -13.51 10.19 -1.62
CA THR A 358 -14.96 10.37 -1.58
C THR A 358 -15.58 9.08 -2.08
N MET A 359 -16.35 8.41 -1.25
CA MET A 359 -17.00 7.14 -1.58
C MET A 359 -18.51 7.29 -1.56
N ASP A 360 -19.19 6.37 -2.24
CA ASP A 360 -20.63 6.24 -2.14
C ASP A 360 -21.04 5.92 -0.70
N GLY A 361 -22.08 6.59 -0.22
CA GLY A 361 -22.36 6.69 1.22
C GLY A 361 -23.28 5.62 1.77
N GLU A 362 -23.75 5.81 3.01
CA GLU A 362 -24.62 4.84 3.67
C GLU A 362 -26.09 5.06 3.29
N TYR A 363 -26.64 4.15 2.48
CA TYR A 363 -28.06 4.06 2.15
C TYR A 363 -28.39 2.68 1.54
N PRO A 364 -29.68 2.29 1.45
CA PRO A 364 -30.06 1.01 0.86
C PRO A 364 -29.59 0.86 -0.59
N SER A 365 -28.89 -0.23 -0.88
CA SER A 365 -28.28 -0.51 -2.20
C SER A 365 -27.11 0.41 -2.58
N SER A 366 -26.46 1.05 -1.60
CA SER A 366 -25.19 1.74 -1.84
C SER A 366 -24.17 0.82 -2.49
N SER A 367 -23.40 1.40 -3.42
CA SER A 367 -22.34 0.69 -4.12
C SER A 367 -21.06 0.64 -3.30
N TYR A 368 -20.88 1.58 -2.37
CA TYR A 368 -19.66 1.86 -1.61
C TYR A 368 -18.39 2.08 -2.46
N TRP A 369 -18.51 2.25 -3.78
CA TRP A 369 -17.36 2.52 -4.63
C TRP A 369 -16.74 3.89 -4.40
N VAL A 370 -15.47 4.03 -4.74
CA VAL A 370 -14.79 5.33 -4.80
C VAL A 370 -15.39 6.17 -5.94
N LEU A 371 -15.84 7.37 -5.59
CA LEU A 371 -16.42 8.36 -6.51
C LEU A 371 -15.41 9.42 -6.94
N ASP A 372 -14.48 9.77 -6.05
CA ASP A 372 -13.35 10.66 -6.35
C ASP A 372 -12.24 10.45 -5.29
N HIS A 373 -11.04 10.93 -5.55
CA HIS A 373 -10.02 11.06 -4.51
C HIS A 373 -9.18 12.32 -4.70
N ARG A 374 -8.61 12.78 -3.59
CA ARG A 374 -7.68 13.91 -3.57
C ARG A 374 -6.43 13.56 -2.77
N THR A 375 -5.30 14.02 -3.27
CA THR A 375 -4.00 13.89 -2.59
C THR A 375 -3.62 15.27 -2.04
N VAL A 376 -3.19 15.29 -0.77
CA VAL A 376 -2.70 16.49 -0.08
C VAL A 376 -1.25 16.27 0.26
N ILE A 377 -0.40 17.24 -0.04
CA ILE A 377 1.04 17.17 0.22
C ILE A 377 1.50 18.36 1.07
N MET A 378 2.56 18.16 1.84
CA MET A 378 3.34 19.25 2.40
C MET A 378 4.37 19.67 1.34
N ASN A 379 4.36 20.93 0.92
CA ASN A 379 5.45 21.44 0.08
C ASN A 379 6.69 21.60 0.97
N LEU A 380 7.56 20.59 0.97
CA LEU A 380 8.65 20.48 1.93
C LEU A 380 9.70 21.59 1.73
N THR A 381 9.99 21.93 0.47
CA THR A 381 10.89 23.03 0.11
C THR A 381 10.40 24.36 0.69
N ALA A 382 9.13 24.71 0.46
CA ALA A 382 8.55 25.93 1.00
C ALA A 382 8.45 25.89 2.54
N THR A 383 8.10 24.73 3.08
CA THR A 383 7.95 24.52 4.53
C THR A 383 9.27 24.73 5.26
N ASN A 384 10.37 24.19 4.74
CA ASN A 384 11.72 24.40 5.28
C ASN A 384 12.20 25.84 5.07
N LEU A 385 11.92 26.46 3.91
CA LEU A 385 12.33 27.83 3.61
C LEU A 385 11.68 28.86 4.55
N TYR A 386 10.37 28.72 4.79
CA TYR A 386 9.60 29.65 5.62
C TYR A 386 9.49 29.22 7.09
N ASN A 387 10.05 28.06 7.44
CA ASN A 387 9.96 27.43 8.75
C ASN A 387 8.53 27.39 9.33
N ARG A 388 7.57 27.01 8.49
CA ARG A 388 6.15 26.82 8.87
C ARG A 388 5.52 25.79 7.94
N THR A 389 4.56 25.02 8.45
CA THR A 389 3.85 23.99 7.68
C THR A 389 3.10 24.60 6.49
N ILE A 390 3.44 24.19 5.27
CA ILE A 390 2.74 24.58 4.04
C ILE A 390 2.16 23.33 3.41
N MET A 391 0.91 23.05 3.78
CA MET A 391 0.09 21.99 3.19
C MET A 391 -0.69 22.53 2.00
N GLN A 392 -0.81 21.73 0.95
CA GLN A 392 -1.55 22.08 -0.25
C GLN A 392 -2.28 20.87 -0.81
N ASN A 393 -3.49 21.11 -1.35
CA ASN A 393 -4.13 20.14 -2.21
C ASN A 393 -3.27 19.97 -3.46
N GLU A 394 -2.76 18.77 -3.69
CA GLU A 394 -1.98 18.49 -4.89
C GLU A 394 -2.91 18.41 -6.09
N TYR A 395 -3.89 17.49 -6.04
CA TYR A 395 -4.88 17.32 -7.09
C TYR A 395 -6.14 16.59 -6.58
N ASN A 396 -7.25 16.79 -7.30
CA ASN A 396 -8.41 15.90 -7.27
C ASN A 396 -8.38 15.08 -8.57
N ALA A 397 -8.58 13.76 -8.49
CA ALA A 397 -8.36 12.85 -9.60
C ALA A 397 -9.25 13.15 -10.81
N ARG A 398 -10.56 13.30 -10.59
CA ARG A 398 -11.51 13.57 -11.67
C ARG A 398 -11.22 14.88 -12.40
N ASP A 399 -10.91 15.94 -11.64
CA ASP A 399 -10.59 17.24 -12.22
C ASP A 399 -9.26 17.21 -13.00
N ALA A 400 -8.21 16.65 -12.40
CA ALA A 400 -6.87 16.66 -12.98
C ALA A 400 -6.77 15.78 -14.22
N TYR A 401 -7.46 14.64 -14.22
CA TYR A 401 -7.42 13.67 -15.31
C TYR A 401 -8.62 13.78 -16.25
N GLN A 402 -9.54 14.70 -16.01
CA GLN A 402 -10.76 14.90 -16.80
C GLN A 402 -11.57 13.61 -16.90
N MET A 403 -11.82 12.97 -15.75
CA MET A 403 -12.54 11.70 -15.65
C MET A 403 -13.96 11.93 -15.14
N GLU A 404 -14.93 11.26 -15.78
CA GLU A 404 -16.32 11.37 -15.36
C GLU A 404 -16.56 10.64 -14.03
N ASN A 405 -16.02 9.44 -13.87
CA ASN A 405 -16.05 8.67 -12.62
C ASN A 405 -14.68 7.99 -12.41
N LEU A 406 -14.51 7.29 -11.29
CA LEU A 406 -13.31 6.53 -10.97
C LEU A 406 -13.55 5.01 -10.94
N PHE A 407 -14.53 4.52 -11.70
CA PHE A 407 -14.79 3.08 -11.82
C PHE A 407 -13.73 2.41 -12.71
N PRO A 408 -13.63 1.06 -12.70
CA PRO A 408 -12.60 0.36 -13.47
C PRO A 408 -12.59 0.73 -14.96
N THR A 409 -13.76 0.90 -15.59
CA THR A 409 -13.86 1.32 -16.99
C THR A 409 -13.27 2.72 -17.25
N ASP A 410 -13.44 3.66 -16.32
CA ASP A 410 -12.92 5.01 -16.47
C ASP A 410 -11.38 5.03 -16.34
N TRP A 411 -10.83 4.26 -15.41
CA TRP A 411 -9.38 4.08 -15.27
C TRP A 411 -8.76 3.40 -16.50
N ASP A 412 -9.40 2.39 -17.06
CA ASP A 412 -8.96 1.74 -18.30
C ASP A 412 -8.96 2.73 -19.49
N ASN A 413 -10.01 3.54 -19.62
CA ASN A 413 -10.08 4.60 -20.63
C ASN A 413 -9.00 5.67 -20.40
N PHE A 414 -8.68 5.98 -19.13
CA PHE A 414 -7.60 6.89 -18.78
C PHE A 414 -6.23 6.33 -19.17
N ILE A 415 -5.95 5.05 -18.91
CA ILE A 415 -4.72 4.38 -19.38
C ILE A 415 -4.59 4.48 -20.91
N LYS A 416 -5.65 4.20 -21.66
CA LYS A 416 -5.64 4.34 -23.13
C LYS A 416 -5.31 5.77 -23.57
N ARG A 417 -5.74 6.79 -22.82
CA ARG A 417 -5.33 8.19 -23.07
C ARG A 417 -3.85 8.41 -22.77
N LEU A 418 -3.32 7.81 -21.70
CA LEU A 418 -1.89 7.87 -21.38
C LEU A 418 -1.02 7.16 -22.43
N GLU A 419 -1.44 6.02 -22.96
CA GLU A 419 -0.72 5.32 -24.04
C GLU A 419 -0.58 6.22 -25.28
N ASN A 420 -1.61 6.99 -25.61
CA ASN A 420 -1.60 7.96 -26.72
C ASN A 420 -0.85 9.27 -26.40
N ASP A 421 -0.59 9.54 -25.12
CA ASP A 421 0.11 10.72 -24.62
C ASP A 421 1.39 10.34 -23.87
N ILE A 422 2.03 9.21 -24.24
CA ILE A 422 3.13 8.63 -23.46
C ILE A 422 4.28 9.60 -23.24
N ASP A 423 4.55 10.49 -24.20
CA ASP A 423 5.56 11.54 -24.09
C ASP A 423 4.97 12.96 -23.96
N GLY A 424 3.68 13.06 -23.66
CA GLY A 424 2.94 14.31 -23.64
C GLY A 424 2.66 14.88 -22.25
N PRO A 425 1.85 15.97 -22.21
CA PRO A 425 1.58 16.71 -20.98
C PRO A 425 0.74 15.96 -19.94
N LEU A 426 -0.18 15.08 -20.37
CA LEU A 426 -0.99 14.27 -19.46
C LEU A 426 -0.10 13.26 -18.74
N MET A 427 0.78 12.56 -19.45
CA MET A 427 1.73 11.63 -18.81
C MET A 427 2.71 12.37 -17.89
N SER A 428 3.16 13.58 -18.27
CA SER A 428 3.98 14.43 -17.40
C SER A 428 3.24 14.83 -16.12
N THR A 429 1.94 15.11 -16.21
CA THR A 429 1.07 15.40 -15.05
C THR A 429 0.93 14.18 -14.14
N VAL A 430 0.76 12.98 -14.72
CA VAL A 430 0.72 11.73 -13.96
C VAL A 430 2.03 11.50 -13.23
N TYR A 431 3.17 11.65 -13.89
CA TYR A 431 4.47 11.46 -13.25
C TYR A 431 4.74 12.47 -12.12
N LYS A 432 4.28 13.71 -12.31
CA LYS A 432 4.31 14.71 -11.24
C LYS A 432 3.55 14.23 -10.01
N HIS A 433 2.32 13.74 -10.17
CA HIS A 433 1.52 13.23 -9.04
C HIS A 433 2.11 11.93 -8.45
N TYR A 434 2.61 11.03 -9.30
CA TYR A 434 3.31 9.79 -8.90
C TYR A 434 4.44 10.07 -7.91
N THR A 435 5.16 11.19 -8.09
CA THR A 435 6.25 11.65 -7.21
C THR A 435 5.82 12.68 -6.16
N LYS A 436 4.52 12.85 -5.88
CA LYS A 436 3.99 13.86 -4.95
C LYS A 436 4.52 15.27 -5.25
N SER A 437 4.57 15.65 -6.52
CA SER A 437 5.07 16.93 -7.02
C SER A 437 6.52 17.24 -6.62
N TYR A 438 7.30 16.23 -6.27
CA TYR A 438 8.75 16.38 -6.13
C TYR A 438 9.40 16.57 -7.51
N ALA A 439 8.95 15.81 -8.50
CA ALA A 439 9.41 15.88 -9.87
C ALA A 439 8.37 16.51 -10.79
N ASP A 440 8.77 16.97 -11.98
CA ASP A 440 7.92 17.70 -12.94
C ASP A 440 7.61 16.92 -14.22
N GLY A 441 8.11 15.67 -14.35
CA GLY A 441 7.91 14.82 -15.53
C GLY A 441 9.13 14.72 -16.44
N SER A 442 10.06 15.68 -16.36
CA SER A 442 11.26 15.72 -17.21
C SER A 442 12.29 14.63 -16.87
N GLN A 443 12.22 14.08 -15.66
CA GLN A 443 13.15 13.09 -15.11
C GLN A 443 12.84 11.66 -15.60
N CYS A 444 11.63 11.42 -16.09
CA CYS A 444 11.18 10.13 -16.58
C CYS A 444 11.17 10.13 -18.10
N ASN A 445 12.13 9.45 -18.73
CA ASN A 445 12.18 9.28 -20.18
C ASN A 445 11.09 8.31 -20.68
N HIS A 446 10.96 8.14 -21.99
CA HIS A 446 9.96 7.24 -22.58
C HIS A 446 9.99 5.80 -22.00
N VAL A 447 11.18 5.25 -21.73
CA VAL A 447 11.31 3.90 -21.13
C VAL A 447 10.70 3.86 -19.74
N CYS A 448 10.98 4.86 -18.92
CA CYS A 448 10.38 5.03 -17.59
C CYS A 448 8.85 5.20 -17.69
N ARG A 449 8.35 6.04 -18.60
CA ARG A 449 6.90 6.29 -18.79
C ARG A 449 6.16 5.03 -19.24
N ARG A 450 6.76 4.27 -20.16
CA ARG A 450 6.25 2.97 -20.60
C ARG A 450 6.15 1.99 -19.45
N GLY A 451 7.21 1.86 -18.65
CA GLY A 451 7.22 0.99 -17.47
C GLY A 451 6.09 1.34 -16.49
N LEU A 452 5.90 2.63 -16.22
CA LEU A 452 4.82 3.10 -15.33
C LEU A 452 3.42 2.76 -15.87
N ILE A 453 3.18 2.93 -17.18
CA ILE A 453 1.90 2.52 -17.80
C ILE A 453 1.70 1.01 -17.69
N CYS A 454 2.74 0.20 -17.92
CA CYS A 454 2.64 -1.25 -17.75
C CYS A 454 2.28 -1.64 -16.31
N ASP A 455 2.93 -1.01 -15.33
CA ASP A 455 2.65 -1.24 -13.91
C ASP A 455 1.20 -0.91 -13.58
N PHE A 456 0.62 0.14 -14.18
CA PHE A 456 -0.78 0.47 -13.96
C PHE A 456 -1.73 -0.61 -14.51
N LYS A 457 -1.36 -1.30 -15.58
CA LYS A 457 -2.21 -2.26 -16.30
C LYS A 457 -2.30 -3.62 -15.65
N THR A 458 -1.49 -3.94 -14.65
CA THR A 458 -1.53 -5.26 -14.04
C THR A 458 -1.33 -5.21 -12.54
N ALA A 459 -2.13 -6.02 -11.84
CA ALA A 459 -1.93 -6.35 -10.45
C ALA A 459 -1.12 -7.65 -10.28
N ARG A 460 -0.69 -8.30 -11.37
CA ARG A 460 0.06 -9.56 -11.34
C ARG A 460 1.54 -9.28 -11.57
N ASP A 461 2.39 -9.83 -10.70
CA ASP A 461 3.83 -9.89 -10.96
C ASP A 461 4.14 -10.87 -12.10
N ASP A 462 5.21 -10.61 -12.85
CA ASP A 462 5.64 -11.38 -14.02
C ASP A 462 4.53 -11.62 -15.08
N ASP A 463 3.65 -10.63 -15.29
CA ASP A 463 2.62 -10.68 -16.34
C ASP A 463 3.22 -10.31 -17.71
N PRO A 464 3.40 -11.28 -18.63
CA PRO A 464 4.09 -11.04 -19.90
C PRO A 464 3.30 -10.10 -20.82
N ASP A 465 1.98 -10.04 -20.67
CA ASP A 465 1.08 -9.36 -21.61
C ASP A 465 0.78 -7.90 -21.18
N ALA A 466 1.17 -7.52 -19.94
CA ALA A 466 0.82 -6.22 -19.35
C ALA A 466 1.29 -5.02 -20.18
N CYS A 467 2.37 -5.19 -20.94
CA CYS A 467 2.97 -4.14 -21.76
C CYS A 467 2.65 -4.23 -23.26
N ASP A 468 1.90 -5.23 -23.74
CA ASP A 468 1.82 -5.56 -25.16
C ASP A 468 1.24 -4.45 -26.03
N SER A 469 0.26 -3.71 -25.50
CA SER A 469 -0.33 -2.58 -26.22
C SER A 469 0.37 -1.25 -25.98
N VAL A 470 1.40 -1.20 -25.12
CA VAL A 470 2.10 0.05 -24.79
C VAL A 470 3.25 0.26 -25.79
N PRO A 471 3.24 1.35 -26.57
CA PRO A 471 4.22 1.59 -27.63
C PRO A 471 5.66 1.42 -27.13
N PRO A 472 6.52 0.64 -27.83
CA PRO A 472 7.94 0.57 -27.51
C PRO A 472 8.63 1.88 -27.89
N PHE A 473 9.82 2.12 -27.31
CA PHE A 473 10.67 3.23 -27.75
C PHE A 473 11.08 3.00 -29.22
N ALA A 474 10.84 4.01 -30.07
CA ALA A 474 11.07 3.95 -31.50
C ALA A 474 12.56 4.00 -31.88
#